data_AF-A0A661HL97-F1
#
_entry.id   AF-A0A661HL97-F1
#
_cell.length_a   1.000
_cell.length_b   1.000
_cell.length_c   1.000
_cell.angle_alpha   90.00
_cell.angle_beta   90.00
_cell.angle_gamma   90.00
#
_symmetry.space_group_name_H-M   'P 1'
#
loop_
_entity.id
_entity.type
_entity.pdbx_description
1 polymer ?
#
loop_
_entity_poly.entity_id
_entity_poly.type
_entity_poly.pdbx_seq_one_letter_code
_entity_poly.pdbx_strand_id
1 'polypeptide(L)'
;MAENQTLTDSPLLVTREELEGALPKGIKLKIEEEFVDVFNAALTGIDSDLVDNFRNNFVSYSNILEDGKYKIEDYLNAVRYASFKLMGYTNRDSYKMTFPDRFKRLMAKYEALGFDPKFIWDYKISPHVVSYNKNSLVNKIMEQSMIPTHVLNQDMYQEALNTQATLMKTARSEMVRSTAANSILTQLRPPEVSKLEIDVSIKESDAIKDLRTITQELSIAQQKAIASGAASSHEIAESKIITEVIIDVEEE
;
A
#
# COMPACT_ATOMS: atom_id res chain seq x y z
N MET A 1 -37.90 38.68 8.94
CA MET A 1 -36.45 38.74 9.16
C MET A 1 -36.00 37.35 9.52
N ALA A 2 -35.63 36.57 8.51
CA ALA A 2 -35.09 35.23 8.68
C ALA A 2 -33.62 35.34 8.28
N GLU A 3 -32.74 35.46 9.27
CA GLU A 3 -31.30 35.39 9.04
C GLU A 3 -30.92 33.92 8.90
N ASN A 4 -30.40 33.62 7.71
CA ASN A 4 -29.81 32.36 7.30
C ASN A 4 -28.89 31.81 8.40
N GLN A 5 -29.25 30.64 8.92
CA GLN A 5 -28.27 29.68 9.39
C GLN A 5 -27.38 29.32 8.19
N THR A 6 -26.24 30.00 8.06
CA THR A 6 -25.13 29.50 7.27
C THR A 6 -24.68 28.20 7.93
N LEU A 7 -25.11 27.08 7.34
CA LEU A 7 -24.53 25.76 7.51
C LEU A 7 -23.01 25.92 7.45
N THR A 8 -22.35 25.82 8.60
CA THR A 8 -20.92 25.54 8.69
C THR A 8 -20.75 24.09 8.26
N ASP A 9 -20.83 23.86 6.95
CA ASP A 9 -20.42 22.62 6.32
C ASP A 9 -18.89 22.58 6.42
N SER A 10 -18.40 22.04 7.54
CA SER A 10 -16.97 21.90 7.80
C SER A 10 -16.37 21.07 6.67
N PRO A 11 -15.42 21.60 5.88
CA PRO A 11 -14.85 20.81 4.81
C PRO A 11 -14.14 19.61 5.45
N LEU A 12 -14.29 18.45 4.81
CA LEU A 12 -13.69 17.16 5.15
C LEU A 12 -12.16 17.23 5.27
N LEU A 13 -11.65 17.84 6.32
CA LEU A 13 -10.24 17.84 6.71
C LEU A 13 -9.99 16.58 7.53
N VAL A 14 -8.96 15.81 7.17
CA VAL A 14 -8.52 14.66 7.97
C VAL A 14 -7.67 15.21 9.10
N THR A 15 -7.97 14.78 10.33
CA THR A 15 -7.12 15.07 11.48
C THR A 15 -5.91 14.13 11.52
N ARG A 16 -4.82 14.55 12.17
CA ARG A 16 -3.62 13.72 12.34
C ARG A 16 -3.94 12.37 12.97
N GLU A 17 -4.80 12.38 13.99
CA GLU A 17 -5.19 11.19 14.75
C GLU A 17 -5.97 10.18 13.89
N GLU A 18 -6.87 10.64 13.03
CA GLU A 18 -7.60 9.79 12.08
C GLU A 18 -6.66 9.15 11.05
N LEU A 19 -5.68 9.92 10.55
CA LEU A 19 -4.70 9.44 9.57
C LEU A 19 -3.72 8.45 10.21
N GLU A 20 -3.25 8.74 11.42
CA GLU A 20 -2.39 7.86 12.21
C GLU A 20 -3.11 6.57 12.63
N GLY A 21 -4.41 6.63 12.93
CA GLY A 21 -5.22 5.45 13.25
C GLY A 21 -5.31 4.47 12.08
N ALA A 22 -5.45 4.99 10.87
CA ALA A 22 -5.70 4.20 9.67
C ALA A 22 -4.43 3.63 8.99
N LEU A 23 -3.24 4.18 9.26
CA LEU A 23 -2.01 3.77 8.59
C LEU A 23 -1.25 2.64 9.32
N PRO A 24 -0.48 1.79 8.61
CA PRO A 24 0.42 0.79 9.22
C PRO A 24 1.48 1.42 10.14
N LYS A 25 1.87 0.71 11.22
CA LYS A 25 2.78 1.20 12.29
C LYS A 25 4.09 1.81 11.76
N GLY A 26 4.68 1.27 10.70
CA GLY A 26 5.93 1.77 10.12
C GLY A 26 5.80 3.11 9.37
N ILE A 27 4.60 3.52 9.00
CA ILE A 27 4.32 4.77 8.27
C ILE A 27 3.90 5.87 9.26
N LYS A 28 3.24 5.52 10.37
CA LYS A 28 2.85 6.46 11.45
C LYS A 28 4.01 7.35 11.91
N LEU A 29 5.20 6.76 12.02
CA LEU A 29 6.42 7.45 12.48
C LEU A 29 6.94 8.53 11.51
N LYS A 30 6.44 8.59 10.26
CA LYS A 30 6.87 9.54 9.22
C LYS A 30 5.84 10.61 8.91
N ILE A 31 4.73 10.65 9.65
CA ILE A 31 3.67 11.65 9.47
C ILE A 31 4.01 12.88 10.31
N GLU A 32 4.54 13.91 9.64
CA GLU A 32 4.69 15.24 10.20
C GLU A 32 3.38 16.04 10.06
N GLU A 33 3.19 17.11 10.84
CA GLU A 33 2.00 17.98 10.70
C GLU A 33 1.89 18.57 9.29
N GLU A 34 3.02 18.86 8.64
CA GLU A 34 3.09 19.29 7.24
C GLU A 34 2.48 18.25 6.28
N PHE A 35 2.53 16.96 6.60
CA PHE A 35 1.92 15.91 5.78
C PHE A 35 0.39 15.96 5.80
N VAL A 36 -0.20 16.26 6.97
CA VAL A 36 -1.65 16.41 7.12
C VAL A 36 -2.14 17.61 6.32
N ASP A 37 -1.36 18.69 6.31
CA ASP A 37 -1.64 19.88 5.50
C ASP A 37 -1.54 19.58 4.01
N VAL A 38 -0.53 18.84 3.56
CA VAL A 38 -0.40 18.40 2.17
C VAL A 38 -1.52 17.45 1.76
N PHE A 39 -1.94 16.55 2.66
CA PHE A 39 -3.07 15.65 2.46
C PHE A 39 -4.37 16.44 2.28
N ASN A 40 -4.66 17.37 3.18
CA ASN A 40 -5.84 18.22 3.14
C ASN A 40 -5.82 19.22 1.95
N ALA A 41 -4.64 19.71 1.58
CA ALA A 41 -4.45 20.48 0.35
C ALA A 41 -4.75 19.64 -0.90
N ALA A 42 -4.41 18.35 -0.90
CA ALA A 42 -4.76 17.43 -1.97
C ALA A 42 -6.27 17.18 -2.07
N LEU A 43 -7.02 17.36 -0.98
CA LEU A 43 -8.49 17.29 -0.93
C LEU A 43 -9.18 18.60 -1.33
N THR A 44 -8.45 19.72 -1.34
CA THR A 44 -9.04 21.04 -1.59
C THR A 44 -9.55 21.14 -3.03
N GLY A 45 -10.83 21.51 -3.20
CA GLY A 45 -11.48 21.66 -4.51
C GLY A 45 -11.96 20.36 -5.17
N ILE A 46 -12.10 19.30 -4.37
CA ILE A 46 -12.67 18.01 -4.78
C ILE A 46 -14.04 17.86 -4.07
N ASP A 47 -15.07 17.37 -4.78
CA ASP A 47 -16.42 17.10 -4.19
C ASP A 47 -16.36 16.14 -2.99
N SER A 48 -17.32 16.26 -2.06
CA SER A 48 -17.39 15.48 -0.82
C SER A 48 -17.22 13.97 -1.02
N ASP A 49 -17.98 13.38 -1.95
CA ASP A 49 -17.94 11.94 -2.21
C ASP A 49 -16.58 11.46 -2.73
N LEU A 50 -15.84 12.33 -3.43
CA LEU A 50 -14.53 12.03 -3.98
C LEU A 50 -13.45 12.04 -2.88
N VAL A 51 -13.63 12.87 -1.85
CA VAL A 51 -12.74 12.93 -0.68
C VAL A 51 -12.79 11.61 0.09
N ASP A 52 -13.98 11.06 0.32
CA ASP A 52 -14.13 9.80 1.05
C ASP A 52 -13.54 8.62 0.26
N ASN A 53 -13.80 8.56 -1.05
CA ASN A 53 -13.19 7.55 -1.92
C ASN A 53 -11.65 7.64 -1.89
N PHE A 54 -11.10 8.84 -1.96
CA PHE A 54 -9.66 9.05 -1.88
C PHE A 54 -9.09 8.61 -0.53
N ARG A 55 -9.73 8.99 0.59
CA ARG A 55 -9.33 8.58 1.95
C ARG A 55 -9.31 7.05 2.08
N ASN A 56 -10.38 6.39 1.66
CA ASN A 56 -10.51 4.93 1.70
C ASN A 56 -9.44 4.24 0.85
N ASN A 57 -9.18 4.75 -0.35
CA ASN A 57 -8.14 4.24 -1.24
C ASN A 57 -6.74 4.44 -0.64
N PHE A 58 -6.48 5.62 -0.06
CA PHE A 58 -5.19 5.95 0.54
C PHE A 58 -4.83 5.01 1.70
N VAL A 59 -5.81 4.66 2.52
CA VAL A 59 -5.64 3.67 3.60
C VAL A 59 -5.51 2.26 3.04
N SER A 60 -6.36 1.90 2.09
CA SER A 60 -6.41 0.54 1.54
C SER A 60 -5.12 0.12 0.82
N TYR A 61 -4.41 1.06 0.22
CA TYR A 61 -3.16 0.79 -0.54
C TYR A 61 -1.89 1.09 0.27
N SER A 62 -2.01 1.35 1.57
CA SER A 62 -0.87 1.75 2.42
C SER A 62 0.21 0.68 2.52
N ASN A 63 -0.13 -0.59 2.27
CA ASN A 63 0.83 -1.69 2.22
C ASN A 63 1.92 -1.48 1.14
N ILE A 64 1.66 -0.71 0.08
CA ILE A 64 2.65 -0.38 -0.97
C ILE A 64 3.82 0.42 -0.40
N LEU A 65 3.61 1.15 0.71
CA LEU A 65 4.63 1.94 1.37
C LEU A 65 5.50 1.12 2.35
N GLU A 66 5.10 -0.10 2.73
CA GLU A 66 5.85 -0.94 3.67
C GLU A 66 7.24 -1.33 3.14
N ASP A 67 7.37 -1.49 1.82
CA ASP A 67 8.64 -1.78 1.14
C ASP A 67 9.65 -0.63 1.26
N GLY A 68 9.24 0.57 1.71
CA GLY A 68 10.10 1.77 1.83
C GLY A 68 10.64 2.32 0.50
N LYS A 69 10.23 1.72 -0.63
CA LYS A 69 10.71 2.04 -1.97
C LYS A 69 10.24 3.41 -2.49
N TYR A 70 9.11 3.89 -1.99
CA TYR A 70 8.43 5.08 -2.49
C TYR A 70 8.35 6.17 -1.42
N LYS A 71 8.43 7.43 -1.85
CA LYS A 71 8.20 8.58 -0.99
C LYS A 71 6.71 8.74 -0.71
N ILE A 72 6.39 9.30 0.44
CA ILE A 72 4.99 9.46 0.87
C ILE A 72 4.25 10.49 0.00
N GLU A 73 4.92 11.54 -0.49
CA GLU A 73 4.30 12.52 -1.39
C GLU A 73 4.04 11.92 -2.77
N ASP A 74 4.95 11.08 -3.26
CA ASP A 74 4.77 10.37 -4.54
C ASP A 74 3.59 9.39 -4.45
N TYR A 75 3.42 8.72 -3.30
CA TYR A 75 2.27 7.86 -3.02
C TYR A 75 0.97 8.63 -2.96
N LEU A 76 0.91 9.75 -2.22
CA LEU A 76 -0.27 10.60 -2.13
C LEU A 76 -0.75 11.03 -3.53
N ASN A 77 0.17 11.52 -4.36
CA ASN A 77 -0.14 11.92 -5.73
C ASN A 77 -0.60 10.74 -6.60
N ALA A 78 0.00 9.55 -6.41
CA ALA A 78 -0.36 8.36 -7.16
C ALA A 78 -1.76 7.84 -6.79
N VAL A 79 -2.13 7.85 -5.51
CA VAL A 79 -3.49 7.52 -5.04
C VAL A 79 -4.50 8.53 -5.59
N ARG A 80 -4.13 9.82 -5.64
CA ARG A 80 -5.00 10.87 -6.16
C ARG A 80 -5.27 10.67 -7.65
N TYR A 81 -4.21 10.41 -8.41
CA TYR A 81 -4.30 10.08 -9.82
C TYR A 81 -5.14 8.82 -10.07
N ALA A 82 -4.90 7.75 -9.30
CA ALA A 82 -5.65 6.49 -9.41
C ALA A 82 -7.14 6.67 -9.07
N SER A 83 -7.46 7.50 -8.07
CA SER A 83 -8.85 7.80 -7.71
C SER A 83 -9.60 8.45 -8.87
N PHE A 84 -9.03 9.46 -9.52
CA PHE A 84 -9.61 10.04 -10.74
C PHE A 84 -9.73 9.01 -11.88
N LYS A 85 -8.72 8.13 -12.04
CA LYS A 85 -8.78 7.06 -13.04
C LYS A 85 -9.94 6.08 -12.79
N LEU A 86 -10.18 5.70 -11.54
CA LEU A 86 -11.27 4.79 -11.15
C LEU A 86 -12.65 5.42 -11.35
N MET A 87 -12.73 6.75 -11.24
CA MET A 87 -13.96 7.52 -11.53
C MET A 87 -14.22 7.71 -13.03
N GLY A 88 -13.37 7.16 -13.91
CA GLY A 88 -13.54 7.20 -15.35
C GLY A 88 -12.88 8.39 -16.05
N TYR A 89 -12.11 9.23 -15.34
CA TYR A 89 -11.38 10.31 -15.99
C TYR A 89 -10.28 9.79 -16.92
N THR A 90 -10.02 10.55 -17.99
CA THR A 90 -8.92 10.24 -18.91
C THR A 90 -7.57 10.41 -18.22
N ASN A 91 -6.50 9.83 -18.79
CA ASN A 91 -5.14 10.03 -18.27
C ASN A 91 -4.76 11.51 -18.24
N ARG A 92 -5.24 12.27 -19.23
CA ARG A 92 -5.05 13.71 -19.36
C ARG A 92 -5.67 14.46 -18.19
N ASP A 93 -6.94 14.19 -17.91
CA ASP A 93 -7.69 14.95 -16.91
C ASP A 93 -7.23 14.57 -15.50
N SER A 94 -7.02 13.27 -15.26
CA SER A 94 -6.45 12.75 -14.01
C SER A 94 -5.10 13.41 -13.70
N TYR A 95 -4.20 13.53 -14.70
CA TYR A 95 -2.89 14.16 -14.51
C TYR A 95 -2.99 15.66 -14.23
N LYS A 96 -3.89 16.38 -14.91
CA LYS A 96 -4.11 17.81 -14.69
C LYS A 96 -4.65 18.09 -13.28
N MET A 97 -5.59 17.27 -12.81
CA MET A 97 -6.18 17.40 -11.48
C MET A 97 -5.21 17.01 -10.37
N THR A 98 -4.33 16.03 -10.64
CA THR A 98 -3.28 15.64 -9.69
C THR A 98 -2.18 16.71 -9.59
N PHE A 99 -1.78 17.31 -10.73
CA PHE A 99 -0.67 18.28 -10.78
C PHE A 99 -1.07 19.62 -11.43
N PRO A 100 -2.01 20.38 -10.86
CA PRO A 100 -2.54 21.60 -11.47
C PRO A 100 -1.46 22.68 -11.65
N ASP A 101 -0.61 22.88 -10.65
CA ASP A 101 0.45 23.91 -10.70
C ASP A 101 1.57 23.54 -11.67
N ARG A 102 1.92 22.25 -11.75
CA ARG A 102 2.88 21.78 -12.74
C ARG A 102 2.36 21.98 -14.15
N PHE A 103 1.08 21.69 -14.37
CA PHE A 103 0.43 21.91 -15.66
C PHE A 103 0.46 23.39 -16.05
N LYS A 104 0.02 24.29 -15.15
CA LYS A 104 0.05 25.75 -15.37
C LYS A 104 1.46 26.26 -15.65
N ARG A 105 2.44 25.82 -14.85
CA ARG A 105 3.85 26.22 -15.01
C ARG A 105 4.44 25.78 -16.34
N LEU A 106 4.18 24.54 -16.77
CA LEU A 106 4.67 24.04 -18.06
C LEU A 106 4.00 24.77 -19.22
N MET A 107 2.70 25.04 -19.13
CA MET A 107 1.97 25.79 -20.15
C MET A 107 2.56 27.19 -20.30
N ALA A 108 2.59 27.98 -19.22
CA ALA A 108 3.11 29.34 -19.23
C ALA A 108 4.57 29.43 -19.71
N LYS A 109 5.42 28.46 -19.31
CA LYS A 109 6.82 28.39 -19.73
C LYS A 109 6.96 28.28 -21.25
N TYR A 110 6.17 27.42 -21.90
CA TYR A 110 6.29 27.21 -23.35
C TYR A 110 5.48 28.22 -24.17
N GLU A 111 4.40 28.77 -23.61
CA GLU A 111 3.70 29.91 -24.20
C GLU A 111 4.62 31.14 -24.29
N ALA A 112 5.40 31.42 -23.23
CA ALA A 112 6.39 32.49 -23.24
C ALA A 112 7.51 32.30 -24.28
N LEU A 113 7.74 31.05 -24.73
CA LEU A 113 8.67 30.72 -25.82
C LEU A 113 8.01 30.80 -27.21
N GLY A 114 6.74 31.21 -27.29
CA GLY A 114 5.99 31.41 -28.53
C GLY A 114 5.39 30.14 -29.13
N PHE A 115 5.30 29.04 -28.36
CA PHE A 115 4.66 27.82 -28.84
C PHE A 115 3.13 27.90 -28.71
N ASP A 116 2.42 27.34 -29.70
CA ASP A 116 0.97 27.21 -29.68
C ASP A 116 0.49 26.21 -28.59
N PRO A 117 -0.64 26.46 -27.90
CA PRO A 117 -1.15 25.58 -26.85
C PRO A 117 -1.31 24.10 -27.25
N LYS A 118 -1.70 23.81 -28.50
CA LYS A 118 -1.81 22.44 -29.00
C LYS A 118 -0.43 21.79 -29.09
N PHE A 119 0.57 22.51 -29.59
CA PHE A 119 1.95 22.01 -29.66
C PHE A 119 2.51 21.73 -28.26
N ILE A 120 2.28 22.64 -27.30
CA ILE A 120 2.71 22.46 -25.92
C ILE A 120 2.08 21.21 -25.33
N TRP A 121 0.79 21.02 -25.54
CA TRP A 121 0.08 19.83 -25.08
C TRP A 121 0.67 18.55 -25.69
N ASP A 122 0.71 18.45 -27.01
CA ASP A 122 1.08 17.22 -27.73
C ASP A 122 2.53 16.81 -27.48
N TYR A 123 3.47 17.77 -27.40
CA TYR A 123 4.89 17.48 -27.40
C TYR A 123 5.60 17.75 -26.08
N LYS A 124 5.04 18.58 -25.19
CA LYS A 124 5.70 18.94 -23.91
C LYS A 124 4.98 18.35 -22.70
N ILE A 125 3.66 18.24 -22.71
CA ILE A 125 2.90 17.77 -21.56
C ILE A 125 2.48 16.31 -21.70
N SER A 126 1.97 15.90 -22.86
CA SER A 126 1.51 14.53 -23.13
C SER A 126 2.56 13.45 -22.79
N PRO A 127 3.87 13.60 -23.08
CA PRO A 127 4.88 12.62 -22.68
C PRO A 127 4.97 12.42 -21.16
N HIS A 128 4.79 13.48 -20.37
CA HIS A 128 4.78 13.37 -18.91
C HIS A 128 3.54 12.62 -18.41
N VAL A 129 2.38 12.84 -19.03
CA VAL A 129 1.14 12.10 -18.73
C VAL A 129 1.34 10.61 -18.99
N VAL A 130 1.87 10.26 -20.16
CA VAL A 130 2.13 8.86 -20.54
C VAL A 130 3.15 8.21 -19.60
N SER A 131 4.24 8.91 -19.28
CA SER A 131 5.26 8.40 -18.38
C SER A 131 4.72 8.19 -16.96
N TYR A 132 3.89 9.10 -16.45
CA TYR A 132 3.30 8.98 -15.13
C TYR A 132 2.29 7.83 -15.07
N ASN A 133 1.45 7.66 -16.09
CA ASN A 133 0.52 6.54 -16.18
C ASN A 133 1.24 5.18 -16.27
N LYS A 134 2.48 5.14 -16.75
CA LYS A 134 3.31 3.92 -16.82
C LYS A 134 4.20 3.72 -15.59
N ASN A 135 4.13 4.62 -14.60
CA ASN A 135 4.94 4.52 -13.39
C ASN A 135 4.57 3.25 -12.60
N SER A 136 5.58 2.55 -12.09
CA SER A 136 5.40 1.35 -11.26
C SER A 136 4.54 1.59 -10.02
N LEU A 137 4.64 2.76 -9.38
CA LEU A 137 3.82 3.08 -8.21
C LEU A 137 2.34 3.20 -8.57
N VAL A 138 2.03 3.91 -9.66
CA VAL A 138 0.66 4.07 -10.16
C VAL A 138 0.10 2.72 -10.57
N ASN A 139 0.86 1.90 -11.29
CA ASN A 139 0.41 0.57 -11.70
C ASN A 139 0.16 -0.34 -10.51
N LYS A 140 1.03 -0.36 -9.49
CA LYS A 140 0.79 -1.15 -8.27
C LYS A 140 -0.53 -0.77 -7.58
N ILE A 141 -0.83 0.53 -7.49
CA ILE A 141 -2.10 1.02 -6.92
C ILE A 141 -3.28 0.58 -7.80
N MET A 142 -3.17 0.77 -9.11
CA MET A 142 -4.23 0.37 -10.05
C MET A 142 -4.47 -1.15 -10.03
N GLU A 143 -3.43 -1.96 -9.91
CA GLU A 143 -3.52 -3.41 -9.78
C GLU A 143 -4.29 -3.82 -8.51
N GLN A 144 -4.02 -3.19 -7.37
CA GLN A 144 -4.77 -3.44 -6.13
C GLN A 144 -6.22 -2.97 -6.19
N SER A 145 -6.51 -1.95 -6.99
CA SER A 145 -7.87 -1.44 -7.17
C SER A 145 -8.74 -2.29 -8.10
N MET A 146 -8.13 -3.14 -8.94
CA MET A 146 -8.86 -3.97 -9.87
C MET A 146 -9.52 -5.15 -9.15
N ILE A 147 -10.82 -5.34 -9.40
CA ILE A 147 -11.51 -6.58 -9.02
C ILE A 147 -10.77 -7.75 -9.69
N PRO A 148 -10.32 -8.76 -8.95
CA PRO A 148 -9.61 -9.88 -9.54
C PRO A 148 -10.39 -10.51 -10.70
N THR A 149 -9.73 -10.74 -11.83
CA THR A 149 -10.37 -11.19 -13.07
C THR A 149 -11.19 -12.48 -12.88
N HIS A 150 -10.76 -13.37 -12.00
CA HIS A 150 -11.49 -14.60 -11.69
C HIS A 150 -12.79 -14.36 -10.91
N VAL A 151 -12.87 -13.27 -10.12
CA VAL A 151 -14.10 -12.84 -9.44
C VAL A 151 -15.04 -12.18 -10.45
N LEU A 152 -14.50 -11.28 -11.30
CA LEU A 152 -15.28 -10.57 -12.30
C LEU A 152 -15.94 -11.51 -13.32
N ASN A 153 -15.24 -12.57 -13.73
CA ASN A 153 -15.71 -13.53 -14.75
C ASN A 153 -16.18 -14.85 -14.13
N GLN A 154 -16.71 -14.84 -12.90
CA GLN A 154 -17.22 -16.05 -12.25
C GLN A 154 -18.38 -16.69 -13.01
N ASP A 155 -19.20 -15.88 -13.67
CA ASP A 155 -20.29 -16.31 -14.54
C ASP A 155 -19.77 -17.12 -15.74
N MET A 156 -18.77 -16.60 -16.45
CA MET A 156 -18.10 -17.29 -17.54
C MET A 156 -17.42 -18.57 -17.05
N TYR A 157 -16.87 -18.55 -15.84
CA TYR A 157 -16.27 -19.74 -15.21
C TYR A 157 -17.33 -20.82 -14.96
N GLN A 158 -18.49 -20.47 -14.41
CA GLN A 158 -19.60 -21.41 -14.21
C GLN A 158 -20.18 -21.91 -15.53
N GLU A 159 -20.30 -21.04 -16.54
CA GLU A 159 -20.73 -21.42 -17.88
C GLU A 159 -19.76 -22.40 -18.54
N ALA A 160 -18.45 -22.19 -18.38
CA ALA A 160 -17.43 -23.10 -18.85
C ALA A 160 -17.55 -24.47 -18.16
N LEU A 161 -17.77 -24.51 -16.84
CA LEU A 161 -18.01 -25.76 -16.11
C LEU A 161 -19.26 -26.50 -16.60
N ASN A 162 -20.36 -25.78 -16.85
CA ASN A 162 -21.59 -26.35 -17.38
C ASN A 162 -21.40 -26.93 -18.79
N THR A 163 -20.62 -26.24 -19.63
CA THR A 163 -20.25 -26.71 -20.97
C THR A 163 -19.40 -27.98 -20.88
N GLN A 164 -18.38 -28.01 -20.02
CA GLN A 164 -17.57 -29.20 -19.79
C GLN A 164 -18.40 -30.36 -19.23
N ALA A 165 -19.34 -30.10 -18.33
CA ALA A 165 -20.24 -31.12 -17.78
C ALA A 165 -21.15 -31.72 -18.85
N THR A 166 -21.58 -30.90 -19.81
CA THR A 166 -22.34 -31.34 -20.97
C THR A 166 -21.48 -32.23 -21.87
N LEU A 167 -20.28 -31.77 -22.25
CA LEU A 167 -19.33 -32.54 -23.08
C LEU A 167 -18.96 -33.88 -22.44
N MET A 168 -18.73 -33.92 -21.14
CA MET A 168 -18.47 -35.15 -20.38
C MET A 168 -19.59 -36.19 -20.53
N LYS A 169 -20.85 -35.74 -20.58
CA LYS A 169 -22.04 -36.62 -20.65
C LYS A 169 -22.44 -36.99 -22.07
N THR A 170 -22.32 -36.07 -23.03
CA THR A 170 -22.95 -36.20 -24.36
C THR A 170 -21.98 -36.33 -25.53
N ALA A 171 -20.68 -36.05 -25.35
CA ALA A 171 -19.73 -36.10 -26.46
C ALA A 171 -19.56 -37.53 -27.01
N ARG A 172 -19.44 -37.67 -28.33
CA ARG A 172 -19.28 -38.97 -29.02
C ARG A 172 -17.89 -39.59 -28.82
N SER A 173 -16.87 -38.76 -28.60
CA SER A 173 -15.49 -39.20 -28.41
C SER A 173 -15.21 -39.44 -26.93
N GLU A 174 -14.79 -40.66 -26.59
CA GLU A 174 -14.39 -41.01 -25.22
C GLU A 174 -13.23 -40.15 -24.72
N MET A 175 -12.32 -39.75 -25.63
CA MET A 175 -11.23 -38.83 -25.31
C MET A 175 -11.76 -37.46 -24.87
N VAL A 176 -12.74 -36.90 -25.60
CA VAL A 176 -13.34 -35.59 -25.23
C VAL A 176 -14.07 -35.69 -23.89
N ARG A 177 -14.76 -36.81 -23.63
CA ARG A 177 -15.43 -37.04 -22.35
C ARG A 177 -14.43 -37.12 -21.18
N SER A 178 -13.33 -37.82 -21.38
CA SER A 178 -12.25 -37.95 -20.39
C SER A 178 -11.55 -36.61 -20.12
N THR A 179 -11.22 -35.85 -21.18
CA THR A 179 -10.61 -34.52 -21.05
C THR A 179 -11.54 -33.54 -20.34
N ALA A 180 -12.84 -33.55 -20.65
CA ALA A 180 -13.82 -32.72 -19.98
C ALA A 180 -13.96 -33.09 -18.49
N ALA A 181 -14.02 -34.38 -18.16
CA ALA A 181 -14.03 -34.86 -16.78
C ALA A 181 -12.77 -34.42 -16.01
N ASN A 182 -11.59 -34.57 -16.61
CA ASN A 182 -10.32 -34.15 -16.03
C ASN A 182 -10.27 -32.62 -15.81
N SER A 183 -10.74 -31.82 -16.78
CA SER A 183 -10.85 -30.37 -16.64
C SER A 183 -11.73 -29.96 -15.47
N ILE A 184 -12.84 -30.65 -15.22
CA ILE A 184 -13.71 -30.37 -14.06
C ILE A 184 -12.99 -30.74 -12.75
N LEU A 185 -12.37 -31.92 -12.68
CA LEU A 185 -11.68 -32.40 -11.49
C LEU A 185 -10.48 -31.53 -11.08
N THR A 186 -9.77 -30.98 -12.06
CA THR A 186 -8.63 -30.08 -11.82
C THR A 186 -9.06 -28.69 -11.36
N GLN A 187 -10.13 -28.14 -11.95
CA GLN A 187 -10.61 -26.79 -11.64
C GLN A 187 -11.44 -26.73 -10.35
N LEU A 188 -12.19 -27.80 -10.03
CA LEU A 188 -12.94 -27.93 -8.77
C LEU A 188 -12.17 -28.67 -7.68
N ARG A 189 -10.86 -28.88 -7.89
CA ARG A 189 -10.03 -29.45 -6.83
C ARG A 189 -10.10 -28.50 -5.63
N PRO A 190 -10.32 -29.00 -4.40
CA PRO A 190 -10.21 -28.15 -3.23
C PRO A 190 -8.86 -27.45 -3.28
N PRO A 191 -8.78 -26.15 -2.91
CA PRO A 191 -7.51 -25.45 -2.92
C PRO A 191 -6.51 -26.30 -2.16
N GLU A 192 -5.42 -26.67 -2.84
CA GLU A 192 -4.27 -27.22 -2.12
C GLU A 192 -3.97 -26.17 -1.07
N VAL A 193 -4.11 -26.53 0.19
CA VAL A 193 -3.77 -25.67 1.31
C VAL A 193 -2.31 -25.32 1.03
N SER A 194 -2.09 -24.15 0.44
CA SER A 194 -0.77 -23.57 0.35
C SER A 194 -0.47 -23.39 1.81
N LYS A 195 0.27 -24.36 2.36
CA LYS A 195 1.02 -24.14 3.58
C LYS A 195 1.74 -22.86 3.23
N LEU A 196 1.30 -21.74 3.81
CA LEU A 196 2.16 -20.62 3.97
C LEU A 196 3.40 -21.26 4.55
N GLU A 197 4.43 -21.42 3.72
CA GLU A 197 5.77 -21.29 4.22
C GLU A 197 5.74 -19.88 4.81
N ILE A 198 5.35 -19.83 6.09
CA ILE A 198 5.76 -18.75 6.96
C ILE A 198 7.25 -18.89 6.85
N ASP A 199 7.83 -18.15 5.92
CA ASP A 199 9.22 -17.86 5.91
C ASP A 199 9.40 -17.10 7.22
N VAL A 200 9.72 -17.87 8.27
CA VAL A 200 10.23 -17.41 9.55
C VAL A 200 11.65 -16.85 9.31
N SER A 201 11.86 -16.15 8.19
CA SER A 201 12.29 -14.76 8.22
C SER A 201 11.35 -13.91 9.09
N ILE A 202 11.14 -14.31 10.35
CA ILE A 202 10.88 -13.35 11.42
C ILE A 202 12.03 -12.37 11.25
N LYS A 203 11.72 -11.17 10.74
CA LYS A 203 12.51 -9.98 10.96
C LYS A 203 12.86 -10.06 12.44
N GLU A 204 14.11 -10.45 12.75
CA GLU A 204 14.62 -10.56 14.12
C GLU A 204 14.00 -9.40 14.87
N SER A 205 13.08 -9.68 15.80
CA SER A 205 12.38 -8.61 16.48
C SER A 205 13.45 -7.71 17.07
N ASP A 206 13.26 -6.39 16.98
CA ASP A 206 14.24 -5.43 17.50
C ASP A 206 14.68 -5.81 18.93
N ALA A 207 13.82 -6.45 19.72
CA ALA A 207 14.14 -7.04 21.01
C ALA A 207 15.28 -8.08 21.02
N ILE A 208 15.38 -9.01 20.05
CA ILE A 208 16.50 -9.97 19.99
C ILE A 208 17.80 -9.27 19.61
N LYS A 209 17.73 -8.29 18.70
CA LYS A 209 18.88 -7.48 18.30
C LYS A 209 19.36 -6.58 19.43
N ASP A 210 18.44 -6.01 20.20
CA ASP A 210 18.70 -5.20 21.39
C ASP A 210 19.30 -6.07 22.49
N LEU A 211 18.76 -7.26 22.74
CA LEU A 211 19.35 -8.24 23.65
C LEU A 211 20.77 -8.62 23.25
N ARG A 212 21.04 -8.80 21.95
CA ARG A 212 22.38 -9.13 21.46
C ARG A 212 23.35 -7.97 21.67
N THR A 213 22.91 -6.74 21.45
CA THR A 213 23.69 -5.51 21.69
C THR A 213 24.01 -5.35 23.17
N ILE A 214 23.00 -5.45 24.04
CA ILE A 214 23.16 -5.37 25.50
C ILE A 214 24.09 -6.46 26.02
N THR A 215 23.98 -7.69 25.49
CA THR A 215 24.86 -8.80 25.89
C THR A 215 26.31 -8.55 25.46
N GLN A 216 26.53 -7.97 24.28
CA GLN A 216 27.87 -7.59 23.82
C GLN A 216 28.48 -6.48 24.68
N GLU A 217 27.71 -5.45 25.01
CA GLU A 217 28.16 -4.36 25.89
C GLU A 217 28.50 -4.86 27.29
N LEU A 218 27.65 -5.72 27.86
CA LEU A 218 27.90 -6.33 29.17
C LEU A 218 29.17 -7.18 29.16
N SER A 219 29.39 -7.97 28.10
CA SER A 219 30.61 -8.78 27.95
C SER A 219 31.88 -7.92 27.88
N ILE A 220 31.84 -6.81 27.13
CA ILE A 220 32.97 -5.86 27.05
C ILE A 220 33.23 -5.21 28.42
N ALA A 221 32.17 -4.82 29.15
CA ALA A 221 32.29 -4.25 30.48
C ALA A 221 32.91 -5.24 31.48
N GLN A 222 32.48 -6.50 31.44
CA GLN A 222 33.04 -7.58 32.26
C GLN A 222 34.51 -7.84 31.91
N GLN A 223 34.87 -7.89 30.63
CA GLN A 223 36.26 -8.07 30.19
C GLN A 223 37.16 -6.92 30.67
N LYS A 224 36.66 -5.68 30.63
CA LYS A 224 37.37 -4.50 31.12
C LYS A 224 37.54 -4.53 32.65
N ALA A 225 36.52 -4.97 33.39
CA ALA A 225 36.60 -5.15 34.83
C ALA A 225 37.70 -6.15 35.22
N ILE A 226 37.79 -7.27 34.51
CA ILE A 226 38.87 -8.27 34.68
C ILE A 226 40.24 -7.67 34.36
N ALA A 227 40.36 -6.98 33.22
CA ALA A 227 41.62 -6.38 32.79
C ALA A 227 42.13 -5.29 33.75
N SER A 228 41.22 -4.56 34.40
CA SER A 228 41.54 -3.56 35.41
C SER A 228 41.81 -4.14 36.81
N GLY A 229 41.65 -5.45 37.00
CA GLY A 229 41.81 -6.13 38.28
C GLY A 229 40.68 -5.84 39.28
N ALA A 230 39.60 -5.20 38.85
CA ALA A 230 38.45 -4.84 39.69
C ALA A 230 37.52 -6.02 39.98
N ALA A 231 37.59 -7.09 39.17
CA ALA A 231 36.88 -8.35 39.38
C ALA A 231 37.74 -9.51 38.86
N SER A 232 37.68 -10.65 39.51
CA SER A 232 38.31 -11.88 39.02
C SER A 232 37.42 -12.58 37.99
N SER A 233 38.04 -13.39 37.13
CA SER A 233 37.31 -14.24 36.18
C SER A 233 36.38 -15.23 36.89
N HIS A 234 36.71 -15.61 38.14
CA HIS A 234 35.88 -16.50 38.94
C HIS A 234 34.60 -15.82 39.42
N GLU A 235 34.69 -14.57 39.90
CA GLU A 235 33.52 -13.81 40.41
C GLU A 235 32.51 -13.48 39.31
N ILE A 236 32.99 -13.15 38.10
CA ILE A 236 32.10 -12.88 36.96
C ILE A 236 31.39 -14.16 36.50
N ALA A 237 32.07 -15.32 36.54
CA ALA A 237 31.47 -16.59 36.19
C ALA A 237 30.34 -17.01 37.15
N GLU A 238 30.39 -16.57 38.40
CA GLU A 238 29.33 -16.82 39.40
C GLU A 238 28.21 -15.77 39.38
N SER A 239 28.33 -14.72 38.57
CA SER A 239 27.32 -13.67 38.49
C SER A 239 26.03 -14.17 37.81
N LYS A 240 24.89 -13.98 38.49
CA LYS A 240 23.56 -14.30 37.93
C LYS A 240 23.04 -13.10 37.13
N ILE A 241 22.85 -13.28 35.83
CA ILE A 241 22.44 -12.22 34.90
C ILE A 241 20.90 -12.07 34.82
N ILE A 242 20.14 -13.12 35.14
CA ILE A 242 18.67 -13.09 35.12
C ILE A 242 18.16 -13.32 36.54
N THR A 243 17.43 -12.36 37.09
CA THR A 243 16.91 -12.44 38.48
C THR A 243 15.41 -12.72 38.55
N GLU A 244 14.61 -12.40 37.55
CA GLU A 244 13.19 -12.80 37.50
C GLU A 244 12.65 -12.66 36.07
N VAL A 245 11.94 -13.69 35.58
CA VAL A 245 11.13 -13.60 34.37
C VAL A 245 9.71 -13.33 34.83
N ILE A 246 9.24 -12.09 34.72
CA ILE A 246 7.83 -11.76 34.92
C ILE A 246 7.10 -12.26 33.67
N ILE A 247 6.34 -13.34 33.83
CA ILE A 247 5.42 -13.82 32.80
C ILE A 247 4.09 -13.17 33.15
N ASP A 248 3.75 -12.07 32.46
CA ASP A 248 2.39 -11.56 32.48
C ASP A 248 1.51 -12.56 31.71
N VAL A 249 0.86 -13.44 32.47
CA VAL A 249 -0.22 -14.28 31.95
C VAL A 249 -1.46 -13.37 31.94
N GLU A 250 -1.83 -12.88 30.76
CA GLU A 250 -3.16 -12.31 30.55
C GLU A 250 -4.20 -13.42 30.86
N GLU A 251 -4.94 -13.26 31.95
CA GLU A 251 -6.10 -14.09 32.26
C GLU A 251 -7.24 -13.80 31.26
N GLU A 252 -8.00 -14.87 30.95
CA GLU A 252 -9.00 -15.06 29.89
C GLU A 252 -10.07 -13.97 29.70
#